data_AF-A0A9E5N4Q3-F1
#
_entry.id   AF-A0A9E5N4Q3-F1
#
_cell.length_a   1.000
_cell.length_b   1.000
_cell.length_c   1.000
_cell.angle_alpha   90.00
_cell.angle_beta   90.00
_cell.angle_gamma   90.00
#
_symmetry.space_group_name_H-M   'P 1'
#
loop_
_entity.id
_entity.type
_entity.pdbx_description
1 polymer ?
#
loop_
_entity_poly.entity_id
_entity_poly.type
_entity_poly.pdbx_seq_one_letter_code
_entity_poly.pdbx_strand_id
1 'polypeptide(L)'
;MGLDSEIIDTEKENLKIITSGNLPHYPVELLESKRLSELIKRLKSDFDLILVDSPPVIPYSDASVLSSQVDGVLLVVQSGRTRREDIQQVQAT
;
A
#
# COMPACT_ATOMS: atom_id res chain seq x y z
N MET A 1 -6.19 19.59 -7.94
CA MET A 1 -6.35 19.62 -6.47
C MET A 1 -5.03 19.13 -5.88
N GLY A 2 -4.45 19.89 -4.96
CA GLY A 2 -3.23 19.47 -4.27
C GLY A 2 -3.52 18.30 -3.35
N LEU A 3 -2.58 17.37 -3.22
CA LEU A 3 -2.72 16.16 -2.39
C LEU A 3 -2.93 16.47 -0.91
N ASP A 4 -2.59 17.68 -0.49
CA ASP A 4 -2.66 18.13 0.90
C ASP A 4 -4.11 18.12 1.43
N SER A 5 -5.11 18.17 0.53
CA SER A 5 -6.53 18.07 0.90
C SER A 5 -7.00 16.66 1.24
N GLU A 6 -6.22 15.63 0.86
CA GLU A 6 -6.57 14.22 1.10
C GLU A 6 -5.86 13.65 2.34
N ILE A 7 -4.91 14.39 2.91
CA ILE A 7 -4.18 13.98 4.12
C ILE A 7 -5.03 14.37 5.33
N ILE A 8 -5.50 13.38 6.05
CA ILE A 8 -6.38 13.54 7.20
C ILE A 8 -5.55 13.44 8.48
N ASP A 9 -5.65 14.47 9.32
CA ASP A 9 -5.11 14.44 10.67
C ASP A 9 -5.89 13.46 11.55
N THR A 10 -5.17 12.67 12.34
CA THR A 10 -5.79 11.79 13.34
C THR A 10 -5.71 12.39 14.74
N GLU A 11 -6.43 11.79 15.70
CA GLU A 11 -6.28 12.17 17.12
C GLU A 11 -4.91 11.77 17.71
N LYS A 12 -4.13 10.97 16.99
CA LYS A 12 -2.79 10.56 17.40
C LYS A 12 -1.76 11.49 16.78
N GLU A 13 -0.91 12.05 17.64
CA GLU A 13 0.22 12.85 17.21
C GLU A 13 1.13 12.05 16.26
N ASN A 14 1.67 12.72 15.24
CA ASN A 14 2.56 12.14 14.22
C ASN A 14 1.93 11.03 13.36
N LEU A 15 0.60 10.88 13.38
CA LEU A 15 -0.13 9.95 12.51
C LEU A 15 -1.13 10.71 11.65
N LYS A 16 -0.97 10.56 10.34
CA LYS A 16 -1.89 11.06 9.31
C LYS A 16 -2.32 9.91 8.41
N ILE A 17 -3.50 10.02 7.81
CA ILE A 17 -4.10 8.96 6.98
C ILE A 17 -4.49 9.54 5.61
N ILE A 18 -4.21 8.77 4.57
CA ILE A 18 -4.83 8.93 3.25
C ILE A 18 -5.74 7.72 3.05
N THR A 19 -7.03 7.95 2.79
CA THR A 19 -8.00 6.86 2.57
C THR A 19 -7.99 6.41 1.11
N SER A 20 -8.60 5.27 0.79
CA SER A 20 -8.71 4.76 -0.59
C SER A 20 -9.48 5.69 -1.53
N GLY A 21 -10.27 6.63 -0.98
CA GLY A 21 -11.20 7.43 -1.73
C GLY A 21 -12.27 6.58 -2.43
N ASN A 22 -12.78 7.08 -3.55
CA ASN A 22 -13.74 6.35 -4.36
C ASN A 22 -13.09 5.16 -5.06
N LEU A 23 -13.80 4.03 -5.12
CA LEU A 23 -13.37 2.84 -5.85
C LEU A 23 -13.09 3.18 -7.32
N PRO A 24 -11.84 3.02 -7.79
CA PRO A 24 -11.49 3.28 -9.17
C PRO A 24 -12.06 2.18 -10.08
N HIS A 25 -12.32 2.52 -11.35
CA HIS A 25 -12.70 1.53 -12.37
C HIS A 25 -11.59 0.50 -12.63
N TYR A 26 -10.33 0.91 -12.49
CA TYR A 26 -9.15 0.07 -12.74
C TYR A 26 -8.12 0.24 -11.60
N PRO A 27 -8.20 -0.58 -10.53
CA PRO A 27 -7.35 -0.41 -9.35
C PRO A 27 -5.87 -0.67 -9.65
N VAL A 28 -5.54 -1.75 -10.36
CA VAL A 28 -4.13 -2.13 -10.63
C VAL A 28 -3.39 -1.06 -11.43
N GLU A 29 -4.01 -0.52 -12.48
CA GLU A 29 -3.40 0.52 -13.33
C GLU A 29 -3.14 1.82 -12.56
N LEU A 30 -3.97 2.12 -11.56
CA LEU A 30 -3.74 3.25 -10.66
C LEU A 30 -2.49 3.01 -9.80
N LEU A 31 -2.28 1.78 -9.32
CA LEU A 31 -1.12 1.39 -8.52
C LEU A 31 0.18 1.38 -9.34
N GLU A 32 0.10 1.09 -10.64
CA GLU A 32 1.25 1.19 -11.57
C GLU A 32 1.50 2.62 -12.06
N SER A 33 0.58 3.55 -11.77
CA SER A 33 0.64 4.87 -12.37
C SER A 33 1.84 5.68 -11.90
N LYS A 34 2.39 6.47 -12.82
CA LYS A 34 3.42 7.48 -12.51
C LYS A 34 2.95 8.47 -11.43
N ARG A 35 1.64 8.70 -11.33
CA ARG A 35 1.05 9.58 -10.33
C ARG A 35 1.24 9.04 -8.91
N LEU A 36 1.12 7.73 -8.70
CA LEU A 36 1.36 7.12 -7.40
C LEU A 36 2.85 7.20 -7.02
N SER A 37 3.75 6.93 -7.97
CA SER A 37 5.19 7.01 -7.71
C SER A 37 5.66 8.43 -7.38
N GLU A 38 5.13 9.44 -8.06
CA GLU A 38 5.35 10.85 -7.75
C GLU A 38 4.78 11.24 -6.38
N LEU A 39 3.59 10.71 -6.02
CA LEU A 39 2.99 10.89 -4.69
C LEU A 39 3.90 10.33 -3.59
N ILE A 40 4.31 9.07 -3.69
CA ILE A 40 5.17 8.43 -2.69
C ILE A 40 6.48 9.21 -2.54
N LYS A 41 7.08 9.63 -3.67
CA LYS A 41 8.31 10.43 -3.66
C LYS A 41 8.13 11.77 -2.92
N ARG A 42 6.99 12.43 -3.08
CA ARG A 42 6.67 13.67 -2.35
C ARG A 42 6.46 13.39 -0.87
N LEU A 43 5.68 12.37 -0.51
CA LEU A 43 5.43 12.03 0.89
C LEU A 43 6.74 11.70 1.64
N LYS A 44 7.73 11.12 0.97
CA LYS A 44 9.05 10.85 1.55
C LYS A 44 9.81 12.11 2.01
N SER A 45 9.47 13.32 1.56
CA SER A 45 10.08 14.56 2.09
C SER A 45 9.42 15.05 3.39
N ASP A 46 8.18 14.64 3.62
CA ASP A 46 7.32 15.21 4.67
C ASP A 46 7.10 14.22 5.83
N PHE A 47 7.40 12.93 5.62
CA PHE A 47 7.17 11.85 6.57
C PHE A 47 8.39 10.95 6.71
N ASP A 48 8.72 10.58 7.96
CA ASP A 48 9.80 9.63 8.26
C ASP A 48 9.46 8.19 7.88
N LEU A 49 8.17 7.81 7.95
CA LEU A 49 7.68 6.48 7.65
C LEU A 49 6.33 6.55 6.93
N ILE A 50 6.22 5.79 5.84
CA ILE A 50 4.99 5.65 5.06
C ILE A 50 4.59 4.17 5.09
N LEU A 51 3.41 3.89 5.64
CA LEU A 51 2.82 2.55 5.61
C LEU A 51 1.76 2.51 4.51
N VAL A 52 1.87 1.51 3.64
CA VAL A 52 0.91 1.27 2.56
C VAL A 52 0.21 -0.04 2.88
N ASP A 53 -1.11 0.03 3.07
CA ASP A 53 -1.95 -1.15 3.22
C ASP A 53 -2.38 -1.67 1.84
N SER A 54 -2.52 -2.98 1.72
CA SER A 54 -2.90 -3.65 0.47
C SER A 54 -3.86 -4.81 0.75
N PRO A 55 -4.74 -5.17 -0.21
CA PRO A 55 -5.49 -6.42 -0.16
C PRO A 55 -4.59 -7.66 0.04
N PRO A 56 -5.16 -8.83 0.42
CA PRO A 56 -4.40 -10.07 0.50
C PRO A 56 -3.69 -10.40 -0.82
N VAL A 57 -2.40 -10.75 -0.76
CA VAL A 57 -1.56 -11.09 -1.94
C VAL A 57 -2.14 -12.24 -2.77
N ILE A 58 -2.95 -13.10 -2.16
CA ILE A 58 -3.71 -14.14 -2.86
C ILE A 58 -5.20 -13.89 -2.60
N PRO A 59 -6.04 -13.74 -3.64
CA PRO A 59 -5.76 -13.88 -5.07
C PRO A 59 -5.40 -12.56 -5.79
N TYR A 60 -5.16 -11.45 -5.08
CA TYR A 60 -5.04 -10.12 -5.68
C TYR A 60 -3.59 -9.74 -5.99
N SER A 61 -3.36 -9.09 -7.14
CA SER A 61 -2.03 -8.64 -7.56
C SER A 61 -1.59 -7.31 -6.96
N ASP A 62 -2.49 -6.59 -6.28
CA ASP A 62 -2.29 -5.23 -5.77
C ASP A 62 -1.01 -5.09 -4.95
N ALA A 63 -0.81 -6.00 -3.98
CA ALA A 63 0.38 -6.00 -3.12
C ALA A 63 1.67 -6.24 -3.90
N SER A 64 1.65 -7.17 -4.88
CA SER A 64 2.81 -7.46 -5.73
C SER A 64 3.16 -6.28 -6.62
N VAL A 65 2.16 -5.58 -7.15
CA VAL A 65 2.37 -4.36 -7.97
C VAL A 65 2.93 -3.22 -7.11
N LEU A 66 2.31 -2.98 -5.94
CA LEU A 66 2.75 -1.97 -4.97
C LEU A 66 4.16 -2.22 -4.45
N SER A 67 4.59 -3.49 -4.35
CA SER A 67 5.93 -3.85 -3.87
C SER A 67 7.05 -3.16 -4.66
N SER A 68 6.83 -2.88 -5.95
CA SER A 68 7.78 -2.17 -6.82
C SER A 68 7.91 -0.67 -6.52
N GLN A 69 6.96 -0.11 -5.77
CA GLN A 69 6.86 1.33 -5.46
C GLN A 69 7.29 1.67 -4.02
N VAL A 70 7.55 0.66 -3.19
CA VAL A 70 7.90 0.81 -1.77
C VAL A 70 9.31 0.28 -1.50
N ASP A 71 9.90 0.68 -0.37
CA ASP A 71 11.27 0.29 -0.02
C ASP A 71 11.37 -1.13 0.58
N GLY A 72 10.26 -1.69 1.04
CA GLY A 72 10.19 -3.02 1.62
C GLY A 72 8.76 -3.47 1.86
N VAL A 73 8.58 -4.79 2.04
CA VAL A 73 7.27 -5.42 2.23
C VAL A 73 7.27 -6.23 3.52
N LEU A 74 6.18 -6.11 4.30
CA LEU A 74 5.91 -6.95 5.46
C LEU A 74 4.76 -7.91 5.15
N LEU A 75 5.04 -9.22 5.14
CA LEU A 75 4.01 -10.24 4.97
C LEU A 75 3.38 -10.58 6.32
N VAL A 76 2.07 -10.32 6.45
CA VAL A 76 1.29 -10.68 7.65
C VAL A 76 0.64 -12.06 7.43
N VAL A 77 0.91 -13.00 8.33
CA VAL A 77 0.41 -14.39 8.27
C VAL A 77 -0.42 -14.70 9.50
N GLN A 78 -1.61 -15.30 9.30
CA GLN A 78 -2.46 -15.70 10.40
C GLN A 78 -2.15 -17.13 10.86
N SER A 79 -1.66 -17.26 12.10
CA SER A 79 -1.36 -18.54 12.72
C SER A 79 -2.59 -19.46 12.76
N GLY A 80 -2.40 -20.74 12.42
CA GLY A 80 -3.45 -21.75 12.40
C GLY A 80 -4.49 -21.62 11.29
N ARG A 81 -4.40 -20.59 10.42
CA ARG A 81 -5.33 -20.40 9.30
C ARG A 81 -4.64 -20.37 7.94
N THR A 82 -3.53 -19.65 7.83
CA THR A 82 -2.79 -19.57 6.57
C THR A 82 -1.98 -20.85 6.36
N ARG A 83 -2.15 -21.52 5.21
CA ARG A 83 -1.40 -22.74 4.90
C ARG A 83 0.02 -22.39 4.51
N ARG A 84 0.96 -23.28 4.83
CA ARG A 84 2.38 -23.07 4.50
C ARG A 84 2.63 -22.93 2.99
N GLU A 85 1.86 -23.65 2.18
CA GLU A 85 1.91 -23.60 0.71
C GLU A 85 1.56 -22.20 0.18
N ASP A 86 0.51 -21.57 0.72
CA ASP A 86 0.09 -20.22 0.32
C ASP A 86 1.21 -19.19 0.64
N ILE A 87 1.93 -19.36 1.76
CA ILE A 87 3.06 -18.50 2.14
C ILE A 87 4.24 -18.68 1.17
N GLN A 88 4.55 -19.93 0.82
CA GLN A 88 5.64 -20.25 -0.12
C GLN A 88 5.36 -19.67 -1.51
N GLN A 89 4.11 -19.70 -1.95
CA GLN A 89 3.69 -19.09 -3.22
C GLN A 89 3.94 -17.57 -3.21
N VAL A 90 3.58 -16.87 -2.13
CA VAL A 90 3.82 -15.43 -2.00
C VAL A 90 5.30 -15.09 -2.00
N GLN A 91 6.15 -15.87 -1.31
CA GLN A 91 7.59 -15.63 -1.25
C GLN A 91 8.33 -15.83 -2.59
N ALA A 92 7.72 -16.56 -3.53
CA ALA A 92 8.28 -16.80 -4.86
C ALA A 92 7.89 -15.72 -5.89
N THR A 93 7.06 -14.74 -5.50
CA THR A 93 6.57 -13.64 -6.34
C THR A 93 7.37 -12.37 -6.07
#